data_AF-A0A484FQA6-F1
#
_entry.id   AF-A0A484FQA6-F1
#
_cell.length_a   1.000
_cell.length_b   1.000
_cell.length_c   1.000
_cell.angle_alpha   90.00
_cell.angle_beta   90.00
_cell.angle_gamma   90.00
#
_symmetry.space_group_name_H-M   'P 1'
#
loop_
_entity.id
_entity.type
_entity.pdbx_description
1 polymer ?
#
loop_
_entity_poly.entity_id
_entity_poly.type
_entity_poly.pdbx_seq_one_letter_code
_entity_poly.pdbx_strand_id
1 'polypeptide(L)'
;MTPPVGLGWYPYRDTGVLYLSESCDVNQTNYNDCAPSAAAIEEDWRGKFGDPARRKVVYYHSPGLACPASWTTVGVAARDDVSSYSLSGIFASPTVTEKGWRTDLAPTFEPINNQFVSALEPRETLVVCCPDGYKPISAGGGCFSEVSRELYTATTGCQFIDREDAPYTVVTVTYTYYGKPVTGLFQSLTGTADHWDSRVETIEPSQSSEYFGLIQTPAVSLCFANYFRHHWGFEKAYA
;
A
#
# COMPACT_ATOMS: atom_id res chain seq x y z
N MET A 1 18.34 -6.90 3.62
CA MET A 1 17.26 -7.86 3.31
C MET A 1 16.73 -7.55 1.91
N THR A 2 16.45 -8.56 1.07
CA THR A 2 16.05 -8.36 -0.34
C THR A 2 14.57 -7.95 -0.42
N PRO A 3 14.18 -6.97 -1.25
CA PRO A 3 12.76 -6.64 -1.47
C PRO A 3 11.95 -7.88 -1.87
N PRO A 4 10.67 -7.99 -1.48
CA PRO A 4 9.81 -9.08 -1.92
C PRO A 4 9.77 -9.15 -3.45
N VAL A 5 10.05 -10.36 -3.96
CA VAL A 5 9.96 -10.71 -5.37
C VAL A 5 8.78 -11.66 -5.54
N GLY A 6 8.13 -11.58 -6.68
CA GLY A 6 7.18 -12.60 -7.07
C GLY A 6 6.51 -12.28 -8.39
N LEU A 7 5.27 -12.74 -8.53
CA LEU A 7 4.53 -12.69 -9.77
C LEU A 7 3.36 -11.71 -9.66
N GLY A 8 3.27 -10.84 -10.64
CA GLY A 8 2.14 -9.94 -10.87
C GLY A 8 1.30 -10.51 -11.99
N TRP A 9 0.00 -10.21 -11.95
CA TRP A 9 -0.93 -10.63 -12.99
C TRP A 9 -1.18 -9.46 -13.94
N TYR A 10 -1.01 -9.66 -15.26
CA TYR A 10 -1.07 -8.60 -16.26
C TYR A 10 -2.35 -7.75 -16.25
N PRO A 11 -3.56 -8.30 -15.97
CA PRO A 11 -4.76 -7.49 -15.80
C PRO A 11 -4.66 -6.41 -14.73
N TYR A 12 -3.77 -6.59 -13.74
CA TYR A 12 -3.49 -5.65 -12.66
C TYR A 12 -2.11 -4.99 -12.79
N ARG A 13 -1.43 -5.08 -13.94
CA ARG A 13 -0.04 -4.60 -14.10
C ARG A 13 0.14 -3.16 -13.62
N ASP A 14 -0.81 -2.29 -13.90
CA ASP A 14 -0.74 -0.86 -13.57
C ASP A 14 -0.97 -0.57 -12.08
N THR A 15 -1.48 -1.54 -11.31
CA THR A 15 -1.50 -1.45 -9.84
C THR A 15 -0.14 -1.70 -9.22
N GLY A 16 0.69 -2.54 -9.86
CA GLY A 16 1.87 -3.11 -9.23
C GLY A 16 1.59 -4.06 -8.07
N VAL A 17 0.38 -4.62 -7.94
CA VAL A 17 0.04 -5.61 -6.91
C VAL A 17 0.82 -6.90 -7.13
N LEU A 18 1.51 -7.35 -6.09
CA LEU A 18 2.09 -8.69 -6.01
C LEU A 18 0.97 -9.69 -5.82
N TYR A 19 0.79 -10.55 -6.82
CA TYR A 19 -0.28 -11.55 -6.83
C TYR A 19 0.16 -12.85 -6.16
N LEU A 20 1.38 -13.31 -6.46
CA LEU A 20 2.02 -14.44 -5.79
C LEU A 20 3.39 -14.04 -5.27
N SER A 21 3.58 -14.13 -3.95
CA SER A 21 4.87 -13.94 -3.29
C SER A 21 5.78 -15.14 -3.55
N GLU A 22 7.09 -14.93 -3.62
CA GLU A 22 8.06 -16.04 -3.62
C GLU A 22 8.05 -16.82 -2.28
N SER A 23 7.68 -16.15 -1.18
CA SER A 23 7.63 -16.72 0.16
C SER A 23 6.19 -16.89 0.65
N CYS A 24 5.93 -18.03 1.29
CA CYS A 24 4.67 -18.37 1.96
C CYS A 24 4.64 -17.92 3.43
N ASP A 25 5.70 -17.26 3.92
CA ASP A 25 5.69 -16.75 5.28
C ASP A 25 4.76 -15.53 5.37
N VAL A 26 3.58 -15.71 5.98
CA VAL A 26 2.62 -14.63 6.25
C VAL A 26 3.16 -13.57 7.23
N ASN A 27 4.24 -13.90 7.92
CA ASN A 27 4.99 -13.02 8.81
C ASN A 27 6.24 -12.46 8.14
N GLN A 28 6.36 -12.57 6.81
CA GLN A 28 7.47 -11.99 6.07
C GLN A 28 7.56 -10.48 6.29
N THR A 29 8.79 -10.02 6.28
CA THR A 29 9.16 -8.62 6.41
C THR A 29 8.91 -7.90 5.08
N ASN A 30 8.19 -6.78 5.14
CA ASN A 30 7.90 -5.97 3.96
C ASN A 30 8.81 -4.75 3.87
N TYR A 31 9.45 -4.36 4.99
CA TYR A 31 10.34 -3.21 5.07
C TYR A 31 11.80 -3.67 5.01
N ASN A 32 12.49 -3.29 3.94
CA ASN A 32 13.89 -3.66 3.71
C ASN A 32 14.83 -2.51 4.09
N ASP A 33 16.12 -2.82 4.23
CA ASP A 33 17.17 -1.85 4.63
C ASP A 33 17.35 -0.68 3.65
N CYS A 34 16.65 -0.68 2.49
CA CYS A 34 16.67 0.43 1.54
C CYS A 34 15.72 1.56 1.94
N ALA A 35 14.74 1.31 2.82
CA ALA A 35 13.84 2.32 3.34
C ALA A 35 14.43 2.99 4.61
N PRO A 36 14.36 4.32 4.75
CA PRO A 36 14.68 5.01 5.99
C PRO A 36 13.89 4.42 7.17
N SER A 37 14.56 4.27 8.32
CA SER A 37 13.98 3.70 9.55
C SER A 37 13.36 2.30 9.41
N ALA A 38 13.73 1.53 8.36
CA ALA A 38 13.15 0.20 8.12
C ALA A 38 13.17 -0.71 9.34
N ALA A 39 14.26 -0.73 10.11
CA ALA A 39 14.36 -1.57 11.31
C ALA A 39 13.30 -1.23 12.37
N ALA A 40 13.03 0.06 12.61
CA ALA A 40 12.05 0.50 13.60
C ALA A 40 10.61 0.26 13.12
N ILE A 41 10.35 0.49 11.82
CA ILE A 41 9.06 0.19 11.21
C ILE A 41 8.78 -1.32 11.26
N GLU A 42 9.79 -2.12 10.92
CA GLU A 42 9.70 -3.58 10.95
C GLU A 42 9.49 -4.12 12.37
N GLU A 43 10.18 -3.56 13.37
CA GLU A 43 9.96 -3.92 14.79
C GLU A 43 8.52 -3.66 15.23
N ASP A 44 7.97 -2.48 14.92
CA ASP A 44 6.56 -2.15 15.24
C ASP A 44 5.59 -3.05 14.47
N TRP A 45 5.81 -3.25 13.17
CA TRP A 45 4.96 -4.09 12.33
C TRP A 45 4.90 -5.53 12.82
N ARG A 46 6.05 -6.12 13.15
CA ARG A 46 6.14 -7.47 13.73
C ARG A 46 5.53 -7.57 15.12
N GLY A 47 5.67 -6.52 15.93
CA GLY A 47 5.04 -6.43 17.24
C GLY A 47 3.52 -6.54 17.21
N LYS A 48 2.90 -6.29 16.05
CA LYS A 48 1.45 -6.35 15.82
C LYS A 48 0.99 -7.66 15.15
N PHE A 49 1.84 -8.68 15.02
CA PHE A 49 1.39 -9.98 14.48
C PHE A 49 0.30 -10.60 15.37
N GLY A 50 -0.80 -10.97 14.73
CA GLY A 50 -1.99 -11.45 15.42
C GLY A 50 -2.89 -10.33 15.96
N ASP A 51 -2.54 -9.05 15.82
CA ASP A 51 -3.39 -7.92 16.22
C ASP A 51 -4.12 -7.32 15.01
N PRO A 52 -5.47 -7.18 15.02
CA PRO A 52 -6.22 -6.47 13.98
C PRO A 52 -5.70 -5.08 13.64
N ALA A 53 -5.05 -4.39 14.59
CA ALA A 53 -4.41 -3.09 14.41
C ALA A 53 -3.32 -3.12 13.33
N ARG A 54 -2.69 -4.28 13.05
CA ARG A 54 -1.67 -4.42 12.00
C ARG A 54 -2.17 -3.95 10.63
N ARG A 55 -3.44 -4.23 10.29
CA ARG A 55 -4.06 -3.79 9.02
C ARG A 55 -4.40 -2.29 8.96
N LYS A 56 -4.26 -1.57 10.08
CA LYS A 56 -4.67 -0.17 10.25
C LYS A 56 -3.49 0.80 10.39
N VAL A 57 -2.26 0.33 10.20
CA VAL A 57 -1.06 1.18 10.33
C VAL A 57 -0.57 1.63 8.96
N VAL A 58 -0.31 2.92 8.85
CA VAL A 58 0.38 3.53 7.71
C VAL A 58 1.54 4.35 8.26
N TYR A 59 2.76 4.06 7.79
CA TYR A 59 3.98 4.71 8.26
C TYR A 59 4.34 5.93 7.41
N TYR A 60 4.83 6.98 8.07
CA TYR A 60 5.36 8.18 7.45
C TYR A 60 6.47 8.78 8.31
N HIS A 61 7.31 9.61 7.70
CA HIS A 61 8.35 10.36 8.38
C HIS A 61 7.96 11.83 8.46
N SER A 62 8.25 12.47 9.60
CA SER A 62 8.04 13.90 9.80
C SER A 62 9.12 14.47 10.71
N PRO A 63 9.62 15.69 10.46
CA PRO A 63 9.34 16.51 9.28
C PRO A 63 10.12 16.02 8.04
N GLY A 64 9.50 16.08 6.86
CA GLY A 64 10.19 15.74 5.61
C GLY A 64 9.48 16.25 4.35
N LEU A 65 10.26 16.77 3.40
CA LEU A 65 9.77 17.33 2.12
C LEU A 65 10.62 16.93 0.91
N ALA A 66 11.72 16.21 1.13
CA ALA A 66 12.67 15.82 0.08
C ALA A 66 12.95 14.32 0.18
N CYS A 67 12.86 13.64 -0.97
CA CYS A 67 13.14 12.22 -1.04
C CYS A 67 14.59 11.89 -0.65
N PRO A 68 14.85 10.71 -0.06
CA PRO A 68 16.21 10.24 0.18
C PRO A 68 17.05 10.20 -1.10
N ALA A 69 18.38 10.14 -0.96
CA ALA A 69 19.26 9.90 -2.09
C ALA A 69 18.90 8.59 -2.81
N SER A 70 18.91 8.60 -4.15
CA SER A 70 18.49 7.48 -5.02
C SER A 70 17.00 7.14 -4.97
N TRP A 71 16.18 8.10 -4.51
CA TRP A 71 14.72 8.04 -4.56
C TRP A 71 14.17 9.29 -5.25
N THR A 72 13.14 9.10 -6.06
CA THR A 72 12.48 10.16 -6.81
C THR A 72 11.07 10.42 -6.26
N THR A 73 10.66 11.69 -6.26
CA THR A 73 9.29 12.09 -5.92
C THR A 73 8.30 11.57 -6.96
N VAL A 74 7.34 10.77 -6.52
CA VAL A 74 6.29 10.17 -7.36
C VAL A 74 4.90 10.75 -7.08
N GLY A 75 4.76 11.54 -6.03
CA GLY A 75 3.54 12.29 -5.75
C GLY A 75 3.74 13.35 -4.68
N VAL A 76 2.99 14.44 -4.82
CA VAL A 76 2.88 15.49 -3.81
C VAL A 76 1.40 15.82 -3.61
N ALA A 77 0.98 15.84 -2.35
CA ALA A 77 -0.31 16.34 -1.92
C ALA A 77 -0.09 17.45 -0.90
N ALA A 78 -0.55 18.65 -1.20
CA ALA A 78 -0.53 19.76 -0.26
C ALA A 78 -1.96 20.19 0.05
N ARG A 79 -2.23 20.46 1.33
CA ARG A 79 -3.51 21.01 1.76
C ARG A 79 -3.30 22.46 2.15
N ASP A 80 -3.98 23.38 1.48
CA ASP A 80 -3.94 24.80 1.87
C ASP A 80 -4.90 25.07 3.04
N ASP A 81 -5.10 26.34 3.36
CA ASP A 81 -6.03 26.77 4.40
C ASP A 81 -7.48 26.34 4.08
N VAL A 82 -7.89 25.31 4.82
CA VAL A 82 -9.26 24.85 5.08
C VAL A 82 -9.88 23.87 4.07
N SER A 83 -9.72 24.00 2.74
CA SER A 83 -10.45 23.07 1.83
C SER A 83 -9.86 22.75 0.45
N SER A 84 -8.81 23.44 0.00
CA SER A 84 -8.17 23.11 -1.29
C SER A 84 -7.02 22.14 -1.11
N TYR A 85 -6.93 21.20 -2.06
CA TYR A 85 -5.77 20.33 -2.22
C TYR A 85 -5.06 20.68 -3.53
N SER A 86 -3.74 20.79 -3.47
CA SER A 86 -2.88 20.74 -4.65
C SER A 86 -2.30 19.33 -4.75
N LEU A 87 -2.73 18.58 -5.77
CA LEU A 87 -2.39 17.18 -5.93
C LEU A 87 -1.60 16.93 -7.22
N SER A 88 -0.57 16.11 -7.16
CA SER A 88 0.30 15.76 -8.30
C SER A 88 0.79 14.31 -8.22
N GLY A 89 1.27 13.79 -9.36
CA GLY A 89 1.82 12.43 -9.45
C GLY A 89 0.78 11.37 -9.10
N ILE A 90 1.10 10.46 -8.18
CA ILE A 90 0.17 9.41 -7.75
C ILE A 90 -1.12 9.96 -7.09
N PHE A 91 -1.10 11.19 -6.60
CA PHE A 91 -2.28 11.87 -6.06
C PHE A 91 -3.08 12.64 -7.11
N ALA A 92 -2.66 12.68 -8.37
CA ALA A 92 -3.38 13.42 -9.42
C ALA A 92 -4.48 12.61 -10.11
N SER A 93 -4.49 11.28 -9.99
CA SER A 93 -5.44 10.42 -10.70
C SER A 93 -6.69 10.14 -9.85
N PRO A 94 -7.86 10.72 -10.21
CA PRO A 94 -9.14 10.37 -9.58
C PRO A 94 -9.69 9.03 -10.06
N THR A 95 -8.95 8.35 -10.93
CA THR A 95 -9.45 7.22 -11.68
C THR A 95 -8.84 5.96 -11.12
N VAL A 96 -9.62 5.27 -10.30
CA VAL A 96 -9.56 3.81 -10.18
C VAL A 96 -10.13 3.23 -11.50
N THR A 97 -9.55 3.60 -12.65
CA THR A 97 -9.87 2.99 -13.96
C THR A 97 -9.08 1.73 -14.03
N GLU A 98 -9.62 0.67 -13.47
CA GLU A 98 -9.02 -0.62 -13.66
C GLU A 98 -10.12 -1.61 -13.93
N LYS A 99 -10.03 -2.23 -15.09
CA LYS A 99 -10.91 -3.32 -15.52
C LYS A 99 -10.81 -4.57 -14.61
N GLY A 100 -10.09 -4.49 -13.49
CA GLY A 100 -9.97 -5.53 -12.47
C GLY A 100 -10.44 -5.13 -11.06
N TRP A 101 -10.56 -3.83 -10.73
CA TRP A 101 -11.29 -3.42 -9.52
C TRP A 101 -12.78 -3.52 -9.81
N ARG A 102 -13.32 -4.75 -9.69
CA ARG A 102 -14.74 -5.14 -9.77
C ARG A 102 -15.70 -3.96 -9.85
N THR A 103 -15.98 -3.49 -11.07
CA THR A 103 -16.87 -2.34 -11.33
C THR A 103 -18.34 -2.63 -11.00
N ASP A 104 -18.63 -3.83 -10.51
CA ASP A 104 -19.93 -4.36 -10.09
C ASP A 104 -20.06 -4.52 -8.55
N LEU A 105 -18.99 -4.29 -7.79
CA LEU A 105 -19.01 -4.32 -6.32
C LEU A 105 -18.58 -2.97 -5.76
N ALA A 106 -19.31 -2.48 -4.78
CA ALA A 106 -18.88 -1.34 -3.98
C ALA A 106 -17.43 -1.58 -3.50
N PRO A 107 -16.55 -0.56 -3.51
CA PRO A 107 -15.14 -0.74 -3.14
C PRO A 107 -15.02 -1.41 -1.77
N THR A 108 -14.11 -2.38 -1.65
CA THR A 108 -13.93 -3.19 -0.43
C THR A 108 -12.85 -2.64 0.50
N PHE A 109 -12.13 -1.62 0.07
CA PHE A 109 -11.11 -0.90 0.83
C PHE A 109 -11.01 0.55 0.35
N GLU A 110 -10.36 1.40 1.14
CA GLU A 110 -9.98 2.76 0.78
C GLU A 110 -8.50 2.77 0.38
N PRO A 111 -8.11 3.28 -0.81
CA PRO A 111 -6.71 3.36 -1.20
C PRO A 111 -5.87 4.12 -0.16
N ILE A 112 -4.69 3.60 0.19
CA ILE A 112 -3.79 4.18 1.19
C ILE A 112 -3.42 5.63 0.82
N ASN A 113 -3.24 5.89 -0.48
CA ASN A 113 -2.98 7.24 -0.99
C ASN A 113 -4.10 8.23 -0.61
N ASN A 114 -5.36 7.79 -0.60
CA ASN A 114 -6.48 8.64 -0.18
C ASN A 114 -6.55 8.83 1.34
N GLN A 115 -6.24 7.78 2.11
CA GLN A 115 -6.18 7.87 3.57
C GLN A 115 -5.17 8.93 4.01
N PHE A 116 -4.01 8.94 3.36
CA PHE A 116 -2.97 9.94 3.52
C PHE A 116 -3.43 11.36 3.20
N VAL A 117 -4.02 11.58 2.01
CA VAL A 117 -4.53 12.90 1.60
C VAL A 117 -5.63 13.37 2.56
N SER A 118 -6.52 12.49 2.98
CA SER A 118 -7.61 12.79 3.91
C SER A 118 -7.11 13.12 5.33
N ALA A 119 -5.94 12.62 5.71
CA ALA A 119 -5.33 12.87 7.01
C ALA A 119 -4.61 14.22 7.11
N LEU A 120 -4.24 14.83 5.97
CA LEU A 120 -3.52 16.10 5.91
C LEU A 120 -4.28 17.20 6.64
N GLU A 121 -3.62 17.86 7.57
CA GLU A 121 -4.12 19.07 8.22
C GLU A 121 -3.85 20.30 7.34
N PRO A 122 -4.53 21.44 7.58
CA PRO A 122 -4.25 22.67 6.86
C PRO A 122 -2.76 23.04 6.93
N ARG A 123 -2.20 23.39 5.77
CA ARG A 123 -0.79 23.79 5.57
C ARG A 123 0.22 22.65 5.76
N GLU A 124 -0.23 21.41 5.65
CA GLU A 124 0.64 20.24 5.55
C GLU A 124 0.89 19.84 4.09
N THR A 125 2.05 19.25 3.86
CA THR A 125 2.45 18.68 2.57
C THR A 125 2.95 17.27 2.77
N LEU A 126 2.39 16.34 2.01
CA LEU A 126 2.83 14.97 1.89
C LEU A 126 3.61 14.78 0.59
N VAL A 127 4.77 14.17 0.67
CA VAL A 127 5.60 13.74 -0.44
C VAL A 127 5.73 12.22 -0.38
N VAL A 128 5.48 11.55 -1.50
CA VAL A 128 5.73 10.11 -1.64
C VAL A 128 6.91 9.90 -2.58
N CYS A 129 7.81 9.02 -2.16
CA CYS A 129 9.04 8.71 -2.85
C CYS A 129 9.11 7.23 -3.20
N CYS A 130 9.61 6.93 -4.40
CA CYS A 130 10.01 5.58 -4.81
C CYS A 130 11.49 5.55 -5.15
N PRO A 131 12.16 4.38 -5.08
CA PRO A 131 13.52 4.26 -5.60
C PRO A 131 13.56 4.62 -7.08
N ASP A 132 14.70 5.09 -7.55
CA ASP A 132 14.87 5.45 -8.95
C ASP A 132 14.54 4.27 -9.88
N GLY A 133 13.73 4.53 -10.91
CA GLY A 133 13.28 3.51 -11.87
C GLY A 133 12.05 2.68 -11.43
N TYR A 134 11.59 2.82 -10.19
CA TYR A 134 10.38 2.15 -9.71
C TYR A 134 9.13 2.98 -10.03
N LYS A 135 8.02 2.29 -10.29
CA LYS A 135 6.68 2.87 -10.44
C LYS A 135 5.96 2.85 -9.09
N PRO A 136 5.13 3.84 -8.76
CA PRO A 136 4.34 3.79 -7.53
C PRO A 136 3.12 2.87 -7.68
N ILE A 137 2.74 2.16 -6.61
CA ILE A 137 1.55 1.29 -6.57
C ILE A 137 0.30 2.15 -6.45
N SER A 138 -0.63 2.05 -7.40
CA SER A 138 -1.79 2.95 -7.55
C SER A 138 -2.72 2.97 -6.32
N ALA A 139 -2.94 1.82 -5.69
CA ALA A 139 -3.70 1.68 -4.44
C ALA A 139 -2.93 2.21 -3.19
N GLY A 140 -1.65 2.54 -3.35
CA GLY A 140 -0.76 3.10 -2.34
C GLY A 140 0.09 2.07 -1.60
N GLY A 141 0.91 2.55 -0.66
CA GLY A 141 1.70 1.73 0.27
C GLY A 141 3.04 1.20 -0.25
N GLY A 142 3.32 1.31 -1.55
CA GLY A 142 4.56 0.76 -2.11
C GLY A 142 4.93 1.28 -3.49
N CYS A 143 6.05 0.74 -3.97
CA CYS A 143 6.66 0.97 -5.27
C CYS A 143 7.03 -0.39 -5.86
N PHE A 144 7.03 -0.50 -7.19
CA PHE A 144 7.39 -1.73 -7.86
C PHE A 144 8.25 -1.50 -9.11
N SER A 145 9.05 -2.50 -9.45
CA SER A 145 9.73 -2.62 -10.74
C SER A 145 9.35 -3.93 -11.38
N GLU A 146 9.18 -3.91 -12.69
CA GLU A 146 8.91 -5.12 -13.47
C GLU A 146 10.21 -5.87 -13.78
N VAL A 147 10.14 -7.19 -13.76
CA VAL A 147 11.19 -8.12 -14.15
C VAL A 147 10.62 -8.98 -15.28
N SER A 148 11.33 -9.06 -16.39
CA SER A 148 10.87 -9.86 -17.53
C SER A 148 10.74 -11.34 -17.13
N ARG A 149 9.80 -12.04 -17.77
CA ARG A 149 9.63 -13.49 -17.56
C ARG A 149 10.83 -14.33 -18.01
N GLU A 150 11.72 -13.75 -18.82
CA GLU A 150 13.01 -14.37 -19.19
C GLU A 150 13.97 -14.42 -17.99
N LEU A 151 13.90 -13.44 -17.10
CA LEU A 151 14.77 -13.34 -15.92
C LEU A 151 14.13 -13.94 -14.66
N TYR A 152 12.80 -13.96 -14.59
CA TYR A 152 12.06 -14.55 -13.46
C TYR A 152 11.07 -15.61 -13.97
N THR A 153 11.52 -16.87 -13.95
CA THR A 153 10.84 -18.02 -14.55
C THR A 153 10.01 -18.83 -13.56
N ALA A 154 9.70 -18.28 -12.38
CA ALA A 154 8.92 -18.99 -11.38
C ALA A 154 7.56 -19.46 -11.95
N THR A 155 7.18 -20.69 -11.64
CA THR A 155 5.88 -21.29 -12.01
C THR A 155 5.03 -21.61 -10.78
N THR A 156 5.54 -21.30 -9.60
CA THR A 156 4.85 -21.45 -8.32
C THR A 156 5.05 -20.18 -7.51
N GLY A 157 4.08 -19.84 -6.68
CA GLY A 157 4.21 -18.77 -5.71
C GLY A 157 3.12 -18.86 -4.66
N CYS A 158 3.20 -18.01 -3.66
CA CYS A 158 2.35 -18.04 -2.49
C CYS A 158 1.33 -16.91 -2.55
N GLN A 159 0.05 -17.28 -2.55
CA GLN A 159 -1.04 -16.34 -2.38
C GLN A 159 -1.33 -16.18 -0.89
N PHE A 160 -1.35 -14.94 -0.41
CA PHE A 160 -1.84 -14.64 0.92
C PHE A 160 -3.35 -14.49 0.89
N ILE A 161 -4.02 -15.16 1.82
CA ILE A 161 -5.47 -15.19 1.93
C ILE A 161 -5.87 -14.95 3.38
N ASP A 162 -7.05 -14.37 3.60
CA ASP A 162 -7.66 -14.39 4.92
C ASP A 162 -8.04 -15.84 5.27
N ARG A 163 -7.85 -16.27 6.53
CA ARG A 163 -8.35 -17.58 6.94
C ARG A 163 -9.87 -17.62 6.84
N GLU A 164 -10.43 -18.75 6.42
CA GLU A 164 -11.88 -18.95 6.29
C GLU A 164 -12.64 -18.75 7.62
N ASP A 165 -11.99 -18.97 8.76
CA ASP A 165 -12.54 -18.79 10.10
C ASP A 165 -12.36 -17.37 10.67
N ALA A 166 -11.75 -16.44 9.92
CA ALA A 166 -11.57 -15.07 10.39
C ALA A 166 -12.94 -14.39 10.58
N PRO A 167 -13.29 -13.97 11.82
CA PRO A 167 -14.57 -13.33 12.06
C PRO A 167 -14.54 -11.89 11.49
N TYR A 168 -15.23 -11.70 10.38
CA TYR A 168 -15.49 -10.37 9.81
C TYR A 168 -16.99 -10.10 9.69
N THR A 169 -17.36 -8.84 9.80
CA THR A 169 -18.66 -8.34 9.36
C THR A 169 -18.45 -7.44 8.16
N VAL A 170 -19.41 -7.45 7.23
CA VAL A 170 -19.43 -6.49 6.13
C VAL A 170 -20.13 -5.23 6.61
N VAL A 171 -19.42 -4.12 6.57
CA VAL A 171 -19.93 -2.80 6.97
C VAL A 171 -19.98 -1.86 5.77
N THR A 172 -20.96 -0.97 5.74
CA THR A 172 -21.03 0.10 4.74
C THR A 172 -20.20 1.28 5.21
N VAL A 173 -19.16 1.65 4.46
CA VAL A 173 -18.27 2.77 4.77
C VAL A 173 -18.43 3.84 3.70
N THR A 174 -18.52 5.10 4.12
CA THR A 174 -18.50 6.25 3.20
C THR A 174 -17.30 7.12 3.53
N TYR A 175 -16.45 7.33 2.53
CA TYR A 175 -15.26 8.19 2.63
C TYR A 175 -15.25 9.22 1.50
N THR A 176 -14.45 10.27 1.65
CA THR A 176 -14.29 11.29 0.60
C THR A 176 -13.09 10.94 -0.28
N TYR A 177 -13.32 10.82 -1.58
CA TYR A 177 -12.29 10.57 -2.58
C TYR A 177 -12.36 11.68 -3.64
N TYR A 178 -11.30 12.49 -3.76
CA TYR A 178 -11.26 13.66 -4.66
C TYR A 178 -12.50 14.58 -4.53
N GLY A 179 -12.89 14.88 -3.29
CA GLY A 179 -14.02 15.76 -2.99
C GLY A 179 -15.41 15.16 -3.26
N LYS A 180 -15.49 13.88 -3.63
CA LYS A 180 -16.76 13.15 -3.82
C LYS A 180 -16.92 12.08 -2.75
N PRO A 181 -18.14 11.88 -2.21
CA PRO A 181 -18.40 10.73 -1.36
C PRO A 181 -18.35 9.44 -2.18
N VAL A 182 -17.65 8.44 -1.67
CA VAL A 182 -17.60 7.07 -2.19
C VAL A 182 -18.11 6.14 -1.10
N THR A 183 -19.09 5.29 -1.44
CA THR A 183 -19.66 4.30 -0.52
C THR A 183 -19.23 2.90 -0.93
N GLY A 184 -18.64 2.17 0.02
CA GLY A 184 -18.08 0.83 -0.15
C GLY A 184 -18.62 -0.18 0.87
N LEU A 185 -18.33 -1.46 0.62
CA LEU A 185 -18.64 -2.57 1.52
C LEU A 185 -17.32 -3.16 2.05
N PHE A 186 -16.95 -2.80 3.28
CA PHE A 186 -15.65 -3.12 3.85
C PHE A 186 -15.78 -4.31 4.79
N GLN A 187 -14.75 -5.16 4.83
CA GLN A 187 -14.63 -6.18 5.85
C GLN A 187 -14.09 -5.52 7.14
N SER A 188 -14.94 -5.47 8.16
CA SER A 188 -14.54 -5.10 9.52
C SER A 188 -14.23 -6.35 10.30
N LEU A 189 -13.01 -6.49 10.79
CA LEU A 189 -12.65 -7.56 11.72
C LEU A 189 -13.45 -7.40 13.01
N THR A 190 -14.18 -8.44 13.41
CA THR A 190 -14.92 -8.48 14.67
C THR A 190 -14.22 -9.32 15.73
N GLY A 191 -13.20 -10.08 15.33
CA GLY A 191 -12.33 -10.82 16.24
C GLY A 191 -11.26 -9.96 16.88
N THR A 192 -10.68 -10.47 17.95
CA THR A 192 -9.53 -9.88 18.65
C THR A 192 -8.19 -10.26 18.02
N ALA A 193 -8.20 -10.99 16.90
CA ALA A 193 -6.98 -11.48 16.27
C ALA A 193 -6.97 -11.30 14.75
N ASP A 194 -5.80 -10.91 14.22
CA ASP A 194 -5.49 -10.88 12.80
C ASP A 194 -5.02 -12.27 12.33
N HIS A 195 -5.68 -12.84 11.33
CA HIS A 195 -5.37 -14.17 10.81
C HIS A 195 -5.22 -14.15 9.28
N TRP A 196 -4.00 -14.45 8.84
CA TRP A 196 -3.63 -14.64 7.45
C TRP A 196 -3.17 -16.09 7.28
N ASP A 197 -3.49 -16.68 6.15
CA ASP A 197 -2.89 -17.92 5.69
C ASP A 197 -2.14 -17.69 4.38
N SER A 198 -1.35 -18.67 3.99
CA SER A 198 -0.73 -18.70 2.67
C SER A 198 -1.08 -19.99 1.97
N ARG A 199 -1.32 -19.91 0.67
CA ARG A 199 -1.52 -21.07 -0.18
C ARG A 199 -0.52 -21.04 -1.31
N VAL A 200 0.16 -22.16 -1.53
CA VAL A 200 0.98 -22.35 -2.72
C VAL A 200 0.05 -22.51 -3.92
N GLU A 201 0.23 -21.65 -4.91
CA GLU A 201 -0.41 -21.72 -6.21
C GLU A 201 0.63 -22.14 -7.26
N THR A 202 0.20 -23.00 -8.18
CA THR A 202 0.99 -23.41 -9.34
C THR A 202 0.37 -22.80 -10.58
N ILE A 203 1.19 -22.10 -11.36
CA ILE A 203 0.79 -21.52 -12.64
C ILE A 203 0.92 -22.60 -13.70
N GLU A 204 -0.20 -22.93 -14.32
CA GLU A 204 -0.20 -23.85 -15.44
C GLU A 204 0.60 -23.25 -16.62
N PRO A 205 1.33 -24.08 -17.40
CA PRO A 205 2.10 -23.59 -18.53
C PRO A 205 1.30 -22.72 -19.52
N SER A 206 0.01 -23.01 -19.68
CA SER A 206 -0.92 -22.24 -20.52
C SER A 206 -1.20 -20.83 -20.02
N GLN A 207 -1.02 -20.57 -18.72
CA GLN A 207 -1.28 -19.27 -18.07
C GLN A 207 -0.01 -18.46 -17.85
N SER A 208 1.18 -19.02 -18.13
CA SER A 208 2.47 -18.37 -17.84
C SER A 208 2.62 -16.97 -18.48
N SER A 209 2.00 -16.74 -19.64
CA SER A 209 1.99 -15.44 -20.33
C SER A 209 1.08 -14.40 -19.69
N GLU A 210 0.23 -14.79 -18.73
CA GLU A 210 -0.62 -13.89 -17.96
C GLU A 210 0.13 -13.24 -16.79
N TYR A 211 1.33 -13.70 -16.48
CA TYR A 211 2.13 -13.21 -15.35
C TYR A 211 3.42 -12.52 -15.80
N PHE A 212 3.91 -11.61 -14.96
CA PHE A 212 5.21 -10.97 -15.06
C PHE A 212 5.93 -11.03 -13.72
N GLY A 213 7.26 -11.01 -13.72
CA GLY A 213 8.01 -10.86 -12.47
C GLY A 213 7.89 -9.43 -11.97
N LEU A 214 7.79 -9.23 -10.66
CA LEU A 214 7.97 -7.91 -10.08
C LEU A 214 8.77 -7.97 -8.79
N ILE A 215 9.39 -6.83 -8.49
CA ILE A 215 10.04 -6.54 -7.23
C ILE A 215 9.25 -5.41 -6.59
N GLN A 216 8.79 -5.60 -5.36
CA GLN A 216 8.09 -4.57 -4.58
C GLN A 216 8.96 -4.04 -3.45
N THR A 217 8.76 -2.79 -3.10
CA THR A 217 9.36 -2.18 -1.91
C THR A 217 8.42 -1.11 -1.36
N PRO A 218 8.39 -0.88 -0.03
CA PRO A 218 7.56 0.17 0.54
C PRO A 218 7.94 1.54 0.00
N ALA A 219 6.95 2.40 -0.18
CA ALA A 219 7.18 3.80 -0.53
C ALA A 219 7.62 4.57 0.72
N VAL A 220 8.43 5.60 0.53
CA VAL A 220 8.77 6.52 1.63
C VAL A 220 7.79 7.68 1.60
N SER A 221 6.99 7.80 2.65
CA SER A 221 6.02 8.89 2.82
C SER A 221 6.58 9.92 3.79
N LEU A 222 6.65 11.18 3.37
CA LEU A 222 7.22 12.29 4.12
C LEU A 222 6.15 13.36 4.32
N CYS A 223 5.90 13.75 5.57
CA CYS A 223 4.98 14.84 5.89
C CYS A 223 5.75 16.05 6.44
N PHE A 224 5.38 17.23 5.98
CA PHE A 224 5.89 18.50 6.49
C PHE A 224 4.75 19.44 6.83
N ALA A 225 4.81 20.02 8.04
CA ALA A 225 3.91 21.07 8.47
C ALA A 225 4.61 22.43 8.42
N ASN A 226 4.01 23.42 7.75
CA ASN A 226 4.56 24.78 7.62
C ASN A 226 4.49 25.62 8.93
N TYR A 227 4.25 25.01 10.10
CA TYR A 227 4.21 25.67 11.41
C TYR A 227 5.03 24.89 12.41
N PHE A 228 5.70 25.59 13.34
CA PHE A 228 6.38 24.97 14.48
C PHE A 228 5.37 24.21 15.36
N ARG A 229 5.21 22.90 15.14
CA ARG A 229 4.55 22.01 16.10
C ARG A 229 5.60 21.31 16.96
N HIS A 230 5.67 21.71 18.23
CA HIS A 230 6.12 20.83 19.29
C HIS A 230 4.97 19.86 19.58
N HIS A 231 4.99 18.64 19.04
CA HIS A 231 4.47 17.43 19.69
C HIS A 231 4.69 16.20 18.79
N TRP A 232 5.47 15.26 19.30
CA TRP A 232 5.57 13.87 18.84
C TRP A 232 4.43 13.05 19.46
N GLY A 233 3.83 12.11 18.73
CA GLY A 233 2.91 11.11 19.29
C GLY A 233 2.06 10.39 18.24
N PHE A 234 2.08 9.06 18.28
CA PHE A 234 1.56 8.07 17.34
C PHE A 234 0.01 7.95 17.27
N GLU A 235 -0.44 7.21 16.26
CA GLU A 235 -1.79 6.59 16.06
C GLU A 235 -2.97 7.53 15.74
N LYS A 236 -3.30 7.65 14.45
CA LYS A 236 -4.71 7.77 14.04
C LYS A 236 -5.22 6.35 13.74
N ALA A 237 -5.87 5.74 14.73
CA ALA A 237 -6.64 4.53 14.51
C ALA A 237 -7.83 4.89 13.60
N TYR A 238 -7.86 4.35 12.38
CA TYR A 238 -9.05 4.40 11.55
C TYR A 238 -10.05 3.38 12.10
N ALA A 239 -11.22 3.87 12.53
CA ALA A 239 -12.33 3.05 13.01
C ALA A 239 -12.85 2.17 11.87
#